data_AF-A0A0F8ZF37-F1
#
_entry.id   AF-A0A0F8ZF37-F1
#
_cell.length_a   1.000
_cell.length_b   1.000
_cell.length_c   1.000
_cell.angle_alpha   90.00
_cell.angle_beta   90.00
_cell.angle_gamma   90.00
#
_symmetry.space_group_name_H-M   'P 1'
#
loop_
_entity.id
_entity.type
_entity.pdbx_description
1 polymer ?
#
loop_
_entity_poly.entity_id
_entity_poly.type
_entity_poly.pdbx_seq_one_letter_code
_entity_poly.pdbx_strand_id
1 'polypeptide(L)'
;MSLNLPDVNSRGQALMKGSMEPEIVRVARTTGEAYAWNSQNINIDTTDTLLSIRNDSPTKNLVIDRFIFNAGDVAQRFEVYKVLVDYTAAGTAIVPVALGPRGGAASATSNSDETGFDQVASNVFMEVSLLPTTPIQVKCGLVLGGGEALGIDQIGEGAVADCIAFGYFVDRE
;
A
#
# COMPACT_ATOMS: atom_id res chain seq x y z
N MET A 1 -51.99 8.82 -11.02
CA MET A 1 -50.87 8.01 -10.50
C MET A 1 -49.70 8.26 -11.42
N SER A 2 -48.66 8.99 -10.97
CA SER A 2 -47.48 9.31 -11.80
C SER A 2 -46.55 8.10 -11.82
N LEU A 3 -46.28 7.54 -12.99
CA LEU A 3 -45.21 6.54 -13.15
C LEU A 3 -43.87 7.28 -13.20
N ASN A 4 -42.97 6.97 -12.26
CA ASN A 4 -41.58 7.40 -12.37
C ASN A 4 -40.93 6.65 -13.54
N LEU A 5 -40.79 7.32 -14.67
CA LEU A 5 -40.07 6.81 -15.83
C LEU A 5 -38.55 6.94 -15.56
N PRO A 6 -37.73 5.96 -15.97
CA PRO A 6 -36.28 6.04 -15.84
C PRO A 6 -35.71 7.18 -16.70
N ASP A 7 -34.63 7.81 -16.21
CA ASP A 7 -33.89 8.79 -17.00
C ASP A 7 -33.37 8.13 -18.28
N VAL A 8 -33.56 8.79 -19.42
CA VAL A 8 -33.13 8.31 -20.74
C VAL A 8 -32.20 9.32 -21.40
N ASN A 9 -31.18 8.85 -22.11
CA ASN A 9 -30.34 9.74 -22.92
C ASN A 9 -31.06 10.20 -24.19
N SER A 10 -30.45 11.10 -24.96
CA SER A 10 -30.99 11.62 -26.22
C SER A 10 -31.23 10.56 -27.31
N ARG A 11 -30.79 9.31 -27.08
CA ARG A 11 -30.98 8.16 -27.97
C ARG A 11 -32.03 7.17 -27.45
N GLY A 12 -32.76 7.52 -26.38
CA GLY A 12 -33.80 6.66 -25.79
C GLY A 12 -33.26 5.49 -24.97
N GLN A 13 -31.99 5.52 -24.57
CA GLN A 13 -31.40 4.47 -23.74
C GLN A 13 -31.56 4.83 -22.26
N ALA A 14 -32.01 3.87 -21.44
CA ALA A 14 -32.12 4.04 -20.00
C ALA A 14 -30.74 4.30 -19.37
N LEU A 15 -30.65 5.34 -18.56
CA LEU A 15 -29.48 5.70 -17.79
C LEU A 15 -29.51 4.96 -16.45
N MET A 16 -28.49 4.13 -16.22
CA MET A 16 -28.28 3.47 -14.94
C MET A 16 -27.16 4.17 -14.17
N LYS A 17 -27.42 4.53 -12.91
CA LYS A 17 -26.35 4.89 -11.96
C LYS A 17 -25.79 3.60 -11.37
N GLY A 18 -24.57 3.25 -11.75
CA GLY A 18 -23.80 2.20 -11.08
C GLY A 18 -23.08 2.78 -9.87
N SER A 19 -23.21 2.14 -8.71
CA SER A 19 -22.30 2.35 -7.58
C SER A 19 -21.21 1.30 -7.68
N MET A 20 -19.97 1.72 -7.94
CA MET A 20 -18.81 0.84 -7.98
C MET A 20 -18.19 0.85 -6.57
N GLU A 21 -18.13 -0.30 -5.92
CA GLU A 21 -17.40 -0.46 -4.66
C GLU A 21 -15.90 -0.63 -4.96
N PRO A 22 -14.99 0.08 -4.24
CA PRO A 22 -13.56 -0.17 -4.37
C PRO A 22 -13.23 -1.60 -3.99
N GLU A 23 -12.36 -2.25 -4.76
CA GLU A 23 -12.05 -3.68 -4.60
C GLU A 23 -11.52 -4.01 -3.19
N ILE A 24 -10.67 -3.17 -2.63
CA ILE A 24 -10.18 -3.32 -1.24
C ILE A 24 -11.33 -3.37 -0.22
N VAL A 25 -12.41 -2.59 -0.42
CA VAL A 25 -13.59 -2.59 0.46
C VAL A 25 -14.38 -3.89 0.29
N ARG A 26 -14.54 -4.35 -0.95
CA ARG A 26 -15.18 -5.62 -1.27
C ARG A 26 -14.44 -6.77 -0.58
N VAL A 27 -13.11 -6.87 -0.77
CA VAL A 27 -12.26 -7.93 -0.21
C VAL A 27 -12.24 -7.87 1.32
N ALA A 28 -12.12 -6.68 1.92
CA ALA A 28 -12.21 -6.49 3.37
C ALA A 28 -13.51 -7.09 3.95
N ARG A 29 -14.64 -6.88 3.27
CA ARG A 29 -15.95 -7.38 3.73
C ARG A 29 -16.14 -8.86 3.46
N THR A 30 -15.74 -9.36 2.29
CA THR A 30 -16.09 -10.72 1.86
C THR A 30 -15.12 -11.76 2.39
N THR A 31 -13.82 -11.54 2.27
CA THR A 31 -12.78 -12.50 2.68
C THR A 31 -12.07 -12.08 3.97
N GLY A 32 -12.03 -10.78 4.27
CA GLY A 32 -11.27 -10.25 5.42
C GLY A 32 -9.78 -10.05 5.12
N GLU A 33 -9.36 -10.23 3.87
CA GLU A 33 -7.94 -10.24 3.48
C GLU A 33 -7.48 -8.89 2.92
N ALA A 34 -7.91 -7.81 3.58
CA ALA A 34 -7.49 -6.44 3.28
C ALA A 34 -6.89 -5.81 4.53
N TYR A 35 -5.78 -5.11 4.36
CA TYR A 35 -4.91 -4.70 5.45
C TYR A 35 -4.34 -3.31 5.24
N ALA A 36 -4.00 -2.67 6.36
CA ALA A 36 -3.14 -1.51 6.40
C ALA A 36 -1.83 -1.86 7.13
N TRP A 37 -0.71 -1.46 6.54
CA TRP A 37 0.63 -1.52 7.13
C TRP A 37 1.11 -0.10 7.38
N ASN A 38 1.43 0.23 8.63
CA ASN A 38 1.88 1.55 9.01
C ASN A 38 3.35 1.46 9.43
N SER A 39 4.24 2.18 8.75
CA SER A 39 5.58 2.40 9.29
C SER A 39 5.43 3.16 10.60
N GLN A 40 6.30 2.91 11.56
CA GLN A 40 6.26 3.72 12.77
C GLN A 40 6.58 5.18 12.41
N ASN A 41 6.19 6.13 13.27
CA ASN A 41 6.61 7.51 13.11
C ASN A 41 8.03 7.65 13.65
N ILE A 42 9.02 7.40 12.80
CA ILE A 42 10.42 7.18 13.20
C ILE A 42 11.38 7.96 12.33
N ASN A 43 12.53 8.26 12.91
CA ASN A 43 13.70 8.68 12.17
C ASN A 43 14.52 7.41 11.86
N ILE A 44 14.69 7.10 10.58
CA ILE A 44 15.49 5.96 10.12
C ILE A 44 16.84 6.45 9.62
N ASP A 45 17.86 5.60 9.62
CA ASP A 45 19.14 5.95 9.02
C ASP A 45 19.02 6.09 7.50
N THR A 46 19.90 6.90 6.89
CA THR A 46 19.84 7.33 5.47
C THR A 46 19.89 6.21 4.42
N THR A 47 20.01 4.96 4.85
CA THR A 47 20.07 3.75 4.01
C THR A 47 18.97 2.75 4.34
N ASP A 48 18.19 3.02 5.39
CA ASP A 48 17.25 2.06 5.93
C ASP A 48 15.90 2.26 5.26
N THR A 49 15.14 1.17 5.18
CA THR A 49 13.83 1.19 4.57
C THR A 49 12.76 1.51 5.61
N LEU A 50 12.01 2.58 5.37
CA LEU A 50 10.94 3.05 6.25
C LEU A 50 9.85 1.99 6.43
N LEU A 51 9.45 1.35 5.33
CA LEU A 51 8.46 0.28 5.30
C LEU A 51 8.84 -0.78 4.26
N SER A 52 8.97 -2.02 4.71
CA SER A 52 9.06 -3.18 3.83
C SER A 52 7.82 -4.06 3.98
N ILE A 53 7.36 -4.62 2.86
CA ILE A 53 6.25 -5.58 2.85
C ILE A 53 6.57 -6.67 1.83
N ARG A 54 6.71 -7.91 2.31
CA ARG A 54 6.85 -9.13 1.50
C ARG A 54 5.56 -9.92 1.51
N ASN A 55 5.13 -10.38 0.34
CA ASN A 55 4.04 -11.33 0.22
C ASN A 55 4.55 -12.74 0.50
N ASP A 56 4.15 -13.34 1.63
CA ASP A 56 4.53 -14.71 1.98
C ASP A 56 3.52 -15.76 1.47
N SER A 57 2.43 -15.34 0.83
CA SER A 57 1.44 -16.27 0.32
C SER A 57 2.00 -17.07 -0.86
N PRO A 58 1.94 -18.41 -0.83
CA PRO A 58 2.35 -19.23 -1.96
C PRO A 58 1.31 -19.24 -3.10
N THR A 59 0.06 -18.81 -2.84
CA THR A 59 -1.06 -18.96 -3.78
C THR A 59 -1.77 -17.65 -4.13
N LYS A 60 -1.54 -16.58 -3.38
CA LYS A 60 -2.22 -15.29 -3.58
C LYS A 60 -1.25 -14.19 -3.98
N ASN A 61 -1.73 -13.25 -4.78
CA ASN A 61 -1.04 -11.99 -5.01
C ASN A 61 -1.47 -10.98 -3.94
N LEU A 62 -0.52 -10.18 -3.49
CA LEU A 62 -0.79 -9.01 -2.67
C LEU A 62 -0.86 -7.79 -3.57
N VAL A 63 -2.03 -7.14 -3.61
CA VAL A 63 -2.25 -5.89 -4.35
C VAL A 63 -2.18 -4.73 -3.38
N ILE A 64 -1.24 -3.81 -3.58
CA ILE A 64 -1.20 -2.54 -2.88
C ILE A 64 -2.08 -1.54 -3.63
N ASP A 65 -3.20 -1.16 -3.02
CA ASP A 65 -4.17 -0.20 -3.55
C ASP A 65 -3.58 1.21 -3.55
N ARG A 66 -3.01 1.61 -2.41
CA ARG A 66 -2.55 2.98 -2.19
C ARG A 66 -1.53 3.07 -1.05
N PHE A 67 -0.82 4.18 -1.06
CA PHE A 67 0.03 4.66 0.02
C PHE A 67 -0.51 5.99 0.56
N ILE A 68 -0.27 6.24 1.84
CA ILE A 68 -0.33 7.58 2.44
C ILE A 68 1.09 7.88 2.91
N PHE A 69 1.69 8.96 2.42
CA PHE A 69 3.00 9.42 2.83
C PHE A 69 2.85 10.67 3.68
N ASN A 70 3.59 10.73 4.79
CA ASN A 70 3.62 11.83 5.71
C ASN A 70 5.07 12.29 5.90
N ALA A 71 5.37 13.51 5.43
CA ALA A 71 6.60 14.19 5.81
C ALA A 71 6.41 14.84 7.19
N GLY A 72 7.37 14.67 8.10
CA GLY A 72 7.40 15.33 9.40
C GLY A 72 7.67 16.83 9.28
N ASP A 73 8.67 17.33 9.98
CA ASP A 73 8.99 18.76 10.08
C ASP A 73 9.95 19.28 9.00
N VAL A 74 10.46 18.41 8.13
CA VAL A 74 11.30 18.76 6.99
C VAL A 74 10.73 18.23 5.68
N ALA A 75 11.14 18.81 4.56
CA ALA A 75 10.77 18.31 3.23
C ALA A 75 11.42 16.95 3.00
N GLN A 76 10.67 16.00 2.43
CA GLN A 76 11.14 14.63 2.23
C GLN A 76 10.80 14.13 0.83
N ARG A 77 11.69 13.29 0.30
CA ARG A 77 11.41 12.48 -0.90
C ARG A 77 11.28 11.03 -0.45
N PHE A 78 10.22 10.37 -0.91
CA PHE A 78 10.00 8.95 -0.72
C PHE A 78 10.22 8.22 -2.03
N GLU A 79 10.86 7.07 -1.98
CA GLU A 79 11.06 6.20 -3.14
C GLU A 79 10.46 4.84 -2.85
N VAL A 80 9.59 4.37 -3.74
CA VAL A 80 8.98 3.03 -3.67
C VAL A 80 9.61 2.16 -4.74
N TYR A 81 10.06 0.98 -4.33
CA TYR A 81 10.78 0.04 -5.18
C TYR A 81 10.41 -1.40 -4.89
N LYS A 82 10.65 -2.27 -5.87
CA LYS A 82 10.58 -3.72 -5.66
C LYS A 82 11.89 -4.25 -5.10
N VAL A 83 11.80 -5.12 -4.11
CA VAL A 83 12.96 -5.89 -3.63
C VAL A 83 13.04 -7.16 -4.48
N LEU A 84 14.13 -7.29 -5.23
CA LEU A 84 14.31 -8.37 -6.22
C LEU A 84 15.25 -9.48 -5.74
N VAL A 85 15.87 -9.29 -4.58
CA VAL A 85 16.80 -10.26 -3.97
C VAL A 85 16.19 -10.82 -2.70
N ASP A 86 16.46 -12.08 -2.42
CA ASP A 86 16.11 -12.66 -1.14
C ASP A 86 16.85 -11.91 -0.01
N TYR A 87 16.12 -11.56 1.04
CA TYR A 87 16.66 -10.88 2.20
C TYR A 87 16.12 -11.49 3.48
N THR A 88 16.90 -11.34 4.56
CA THR A 88 16.43 -11.64 5.91
C THR A 88 16.00 -10.33 6.54
N ALA A 89 14.72 -10.21 6.89
CA ALA A 89 14.21 -9.03 7.57
C ALA A 89 14.97 -8.80 8.88
N ALA A 90 15.48 -7.59 9.06
CA ALA A 90 16.28 -7.17 10.21
C ALA A 90 15.69 -5.94 10.93
N GLY A 91 14.65 -5.32 10.36
CA GLY A 91 13.95 -4.19 10.98
C GLY A 91 12.93 -4.59 12.05
N THR A 92 12.24 -3.60 12.60
CA THR A 92 11.16 -3.78 13.57
C THR A 92 9.92 -4.36 12.91
N ALA A 93 9.47 -5.54 13.33
CA ALA A 93 8.27 -6.16 12.77
C ALA A 93 7.01 -5.29 12.97
N ILE A 94 6.26 -5.10 11.89
CA ILE A 94 4.97 -4.41 11.87
C ILE A 94 3.86 -5.45 11.82
N VAL A 95 2.85 -5.29 12.67
CA VAL A 95 1.62 -6.10 12.61
C VAL A 95 0.58 -5.38 11.75
N PRO A 96 0.17 -5.95 10.61
CA PRO A 96 -0.86 -5.34 9.77
C PRO A 96 -2.21 -5.27 10.48
N VAL A 97 -2.92 -4.17 10.25
CA VAL A 97 -4.28 -3.96 10.76
C VAL A 97 -5.28 -4.41 9.71
N ALA A 98 -6.10 -5.41 10.03
CA ALA A 98 -7.17 -5.84 9.14
C ALA A 98 -8.25 -4.75 8.99
N LEU A 99 -8.70 -4.54 7.75
CA LEU A 99 -9.67 -3.51 7.40
C LEU A 99 -11.12 -3.99 7.46
N GLY A 100 -11.34 -5.26 7.80
CA GLY A 100 -12.65 -5.89 7.81
C GLY A 100 -12.91 -6.73 9.06
N PRO A 101 -14.19 -7.01 9.37
CA PRO A 101 -14.60 -7.72 10.59
C PRO A 101 -14.21 -9.20 10.60
N ARG A 102 -13.79 -9.75 9.44
CA ARG A 102 -13.31 -11.12 9.27
C ARG A 102 -11.79 -11.23 9.28
N GLY A 103 -11.10 -10.15 9.62
CA GLY A 103 -9.64 -10.05 9.57
C GLY A 103 -8.92 -11.10 10.41
N GLY A 104 -8.00 -11.82 9.78
CA GLY A 104 -7.00 -12.67 10.43
C GLY A 104 -5.59 -12.11 10.25
N ALA A 105 -4.57 -12.86 10.65
CA ALA A 105 -3.18 -12.49 10.35
C ALA A 105 -2.97 -12.42 8.82
N ALA A 106 -2.27 -11.39 8.35
CA ALA A 106 -1.90 -11.29 6.93
C ALA A 106 -0.83 -12.34 6.59
N SER A 107 -0.89 -12.91 5.39
CA SER A 107 0.20 -13.72 4.83
C SER A 107 1.30 -12.82 4.25
N ALA A 108 1.83 -11.92 5.07
CA ALA A 108 2.89 -10.99 4.71
C ALA A 108 3.84 -10.75 5.88
N THR A 109 5.13 -10.64 5.57
CA THR A 109 6.17 -10.17 6.48
C THR A 109 6.35 -8.69 6.22
N SER A 110 6.30 -7.88 7.27
CA SER A 110 6.44 -6.43 7.14
C SER A 110 7.24 -5.86 8.28
N ASN A 111 8.13 -4.92 7.96
CA ASN A 111 9.05 -4.32 8.92
C ASN A 111 9.15 -2.81 8.68
N SER A 112 9.41 -2.07 9.75
CA SER A 112 9.89 -0.68 9.72
C SER A 112 11.37 -0.67 10.04
N ASP A 113 12.09 0.39 9.66
CA ASP A 113 13.51 0.55 9.99
C ASP A 113 14.32 -0.67 9.52
N GLU A 114 14.08 -1.06 8.27
CA GLU A 114 14.57 -2.31 7.72
C GLU A 114 15.97 -2.13 7.13
N THR A 115 16.90 -2.97 7.59
CA THR A 115 18.35 -2.91 7.31
C THR A 115 18.88 -4.14 6.59
N GLY A 116 18.01 -5.12 6.31
CA GLY A 116 18.37 -6.41 5.75
C GLY A 116 18.57 -6.40 4.23
N PHE A 117 18.29 -5.28 3.56
CA PHE A 117 18.52 -5.11 2.13
C PHE A 117 18.79 -3.65 1.77
N ASP A 118 19.56 -3.46 0.70
CA ASP A 118 19.79 -2.15 0.11
C ASP A 118 18.84 -1.89 -1.04
N GLN A 119 18.41 -0.64 -1.17
CA GLN A 119 17.71 -0.16 -2.35
C GLN A 119 18.61 -0.23 -3.59
N VAL A 120 18.05 -0.70 -4.69
CA VAL A 120 18.68 -0.62 -6.02
C VAL A 120 17.88 0.36 -6.85
N ALA A 121 18.49 1.49 -7.23
CA ALA A 121 17.81 2.59 -7.93
C ALA A 121 17.07 2.16 -9.21
N SER A 122 17.54 1.13 -9.92
CA SER A 122 16.85 0.59 -11.10
C SER A 122 15.49 -0.06 -10.81
N ASN A 123 15.18 -0.32 -9.54
CA ASN A 123 13.95 -0.99 -9.11
C ASN A 123 12.91 -0.01 -8.55
N VAL A 124 13.24 1.28 -8.49
CA VAL A 124 12.32 2.36 -8.11
C VAL A 124 11.31 2.56 -9.22
N PHE A 125 10.02 2.53 -8.86
CA PHE A 125 8.92 2.72 -9.81
C PHE A 125 7.99 3.88 -9.42
N MET A 126 8.19 4.47 -8.24
CA MET A 126 7.44 5.63 -7.79
C MET A 126 8.32 6.50 -6.90
N GLU A 127 8.26 7.80 -7.12
CA GLU A 127 8.88 8.82 -6.27
C GLU A 127 7.81 9.83 -5.84
N VAL A 128 7.86 10.26 -4.58
CA VAL A 128 6.93 11.24 -4.01
C VAL A 128 7.71 12.27 -3.22
N SER A 129 7.65 13.54 -3.61
CA SER A 129 8.27 14.64 -2.87
C SER A 129 7.21 15.43 -2.11
N LEU A 130 7.45 15.67 -0.82
CA LEU A 130 6.53 16.35 0.08
C LEU A 130 7.20 17.53 0.77
N LEU A 131 6.43 18.61 0.91
CA LEU A 131 6.75 19.69 1.85
C LEU A 131 6.51 19.21 3.28
N PRO A 132 7.15 19.86 4.29
CA PRO A 132 6.91 19.55 5.69
C PRO A 132 5.42 19.51 6.03
N THR A 133 5.04 18.62 6.95
CA THR A 133 3.71 18.50 7.56
C THR A 133 2.56 18.28 6.56
N THR A 134 2.89 17.84 5.34
CA THR A 134 1.92 17.62 4.26
C THR A 134 1.70 16.12 4.03
N PRO A 135 0.51 15.58 4.33
CA PRO A 135 0.14 14.23 3.93
C PRO A 135 -0.24 14.18 2.44
N ILE A 136 0.12 13.12 1.73
CA ILE A 136 -0.47 12.81 0.41
C ILE A 136 -0.88 11.35 0.32
N GLN A 137 -1.98 11.10 -0.37
CA GLN A 137 -2.40 9.75 -0.74
C GLN A 137 -2.10 9.50 -2.22
N VAL A 138 -1.39 8.41 -2.52
CA VAL A 138 -1.07 7.99 -3.89
C VAL A 138 -1.66 6.62 -4.15
N LYS A 139 -2.46 6.49 -5.20
CA LYS A 139 -2.97 5.19 -5.68
C LYS A 139 -1.95 4.59 -6.64
N CYS A 140 -1.60 3.30 -6.47
CA CYS A 140 -0.55 2.66 -7.26
C CYS A 140 -0.95 1.35 -7.94
N GLY A 141 -1.82 0.54 -7.32
CA GLY A 141 -2.22 -0.76 -7.89
C GLY A 141 -1.04 -1.74 -8.06
N LEU A 142 -0.01 -1.64 -7.23
CA LEU A 142 1.17 -2.50 -7.31
C LEU A 142 0.81 -3.95 -6.95
N VAL A 143 1.28 -4.90 -7.74
CA VAL A 143 1.07 -6.34 -7.47
C VAL A 143 2.39 -7.00 -7.07
N LEU A 144 2.36 -7.69 -5.93
CA LEU A 144 3.42 -8.54 -5.42
C LEU A 144 3.02 -10.01 -5.53
N GLY A 145 3.78 -10.77 -6.33
CA GLY A 145 3.73 -12.23 -6.36
C GLY A 145 4.22 -12.85 -5.05
N GLY A 146 4.12 -14.17 -4.93
CA GLY A 146 4.60 -14.89 -3.74
C GLY A 146 6.12 -14.80 -3.64
N GLY A 147 6.63 -14.40 -2.48
CA GLY A 147 8.05 -14.11 -2.24
C GLY A 147 8.48 -12.71 -2.68
N GLU A 148 7.70 -12.01 -3.51
CA GLU A 148 8.03 -10.63 -3.90
C GLU A 148 7.81 -9.67 -2.73
N ALA A 149 8.66 -8.65 -2.64
CA ALA A 149 8.52 -7.59 -1.67
C ALA A 149 8.63 -6.19 -2.29
N LEU A 150 8.14 -5.21 -1.55
CA LEU A 150 8.38 -3.80 -1.79
C LEU A 150 9.15 -3.19 -0.62
N GLY A 151 9.90 -2.15 -0.92
CA GLY A 151 10.49 -1.23 0.05
C GLY A 151 10.03 0.20 -0.22
N ILE A 152 10.00 1.00 0.84
CA ILE A 152 9.77 2.44 0.81
C ILE A 152 10.90 3.09 1.58
N ASP A 153 11.70 3.90 0.89
CA ASP A 153 12.78 4.65 1.52
C ASP A 153 12.40 6.11 1.65
N GLN A 154 13.00 6.74 2.65
CA GLN A 154 13.09 8.19 2.77
C GLN A 154 14.45 8.65 2.29
N ILE A 155 14.48 9.62 1.38
CA ILE A 155 15.70 10.16 0.80
C ILE A 155 15.94 11.57 1.31
N GLY A 156 17.06 11.76 1.98
CA GLY A 156 17.48 13.05 2.55
C GLY A 156 17.92 12.90 4.00
N GLU A 157 18.19 14.03 4.67
CA GLU A 157 18.59 14.02 6.08
C GLU A 157 17.50 13.41 6.96
N GLY A 158 17.92 12.54 7.88
CA GLY A 158 17.06 11.78 8.78
C GLY A 158 16.16 12.70 9.60
N ALA A 159 14.88 12.66 9.27
CA ALA A 159 13.83 13.27 10.05
C ALA A 159 12.68 12.28 10.17
N VAL A 160 11.84 12.53 11.16
CA VAL A 160 10.69 11.69 11.44
C VAL A 160 9.70 11.74 10.27
N ALA A 161 9.36 10.58 9.73
CA ALA A 161 8.35 10.41 8.69
C ALA A 161 7.58 9.11 8.89
N ASP A 162 6.45 8.97 8.18
CA ASP A 162 5.73 7.72 8.13
C ASP A 162 5.04 7.47 6.77
N CYS A 163 4.77 6.20 6.51
CA CYS A 163 4.03 5.73 5.36
C CYS A 163 3.04 4.65 5.77
N ILE A 164 1.81 4.76 5.27
CA ILE A 164 0.76 3.74 5.41
C ILE A 164 0.49 3.12 4.04
N ALA A 165 0.76 1.83 3.89
CA ALA A 165 0.33 1.06 2.73
C ALA A 165 -1.03 0.40 2.99
N PHE A 166 -1.93 0.45 2.02
CA PHE A 166 -3.20 -0.26 2.03
C PHE A 166 -3.22 -1.27 0.90
N GLY A 167 -3.60 -2.50 1.21
CA GLY A 167 -3.62 -3.56 0.21
C GLY A 167 -4.52 -4.72 0.56
N TYR A 168 -4.62 -5.67 -0.36
CA TYR A 168 -5.49 -6.83 -0.22
C TYR A 168 -4.96 -8.04 -1.00
N PHE A 169 -5.30 -9.24 -0.56
CA PHE A 169 -4.94 -10.48 -1.24
C PHE A 169 -6.01 -10.90 -2.26
N VAL A 170 -5.55 -11.40 -3.39
CA VAL A 170 -6.37 -12.02 -4.44
C VAL A 170 -5.76 -13.35 -4.87
N ASP A 171 -6.60 -14.32 -5.21
CA ASP A 171 -6.11 -15.60 -5.75
C ASP A 171 -5.35 -15.37 -7.07
N ARG A 172 -4.26 -16.13 -7.27
CA ARG A 172 -3.58 -16.15 -8.58
C ARG A 172 -4.43 -16.93 -9.58
N GLU A 173 -4.58 -16.36 -10.77
CA GLU A 173 -5.11 -17.09 -11.93
C GLU A 173 -4.12 -18.15 -12.44
#